data_AF-A0A7C2FIF2-F1
#
_entry.id   AF-A0A7C2FIF2-F1
#
_cell.length_a   1.000
_cell.length_b   1.000
_cell.length_c   1.000
_cell.angle_alpha   90.00
_cell.angle_beta   90.00
_cell.angle_gamma   90.00
#
_symmetry.space_group_name_H-M   'P 1'
#
loop_
_entity.id
_entity.type
_entity.pdbx_description
1 polymer ?
#
loop_
_entity_poly.entity_id
_entity_poly.type
_entity_poly.pdbx_seq_one_letter_code
_entity_poly.pdbx_strand_id
1 'polypeptide(L)'
;CGSRPLAELLTPAIEYAERGFAVTPLLSEAIAEAEELLRGQAAAFRQFLPQGRPPRPGERLMQPDLARSLRLLAEYGPDALYRGPIGEAIVATIQAAARRADSSASAGVTGGQCCGARSVRRSTAAPTVQAAKVRRSGRFIWAVEDTSGSGRGATARRRLLRPGRGGP
;
A
#
# COMPACT_ATOMS: atom_id res chain seq x y z
N CYS A 1 -3.87 19.35 -15.34
CA CYS A 1 -3.71 19.77 -13.92
C CYS A 1 -5.07 19.63 -13.23
N GLY A 2 -5.09 19.30 -11.93
CA GLY A 2 -6.32 19.34 -11.15
C GLY A 2 -6.68 20.79 -10.79
N SER A 3 -7.97 21.10 -10.71
CA SER A 3 -8.48 22.46 -10.48
C SER A 3 -9.12 22.67 -9.10
N ARG A 4 -9.30 21.60 -8.30
CA ARG A 4 -9.97 21.66 -6.99
C ARG A 4 -8.96 21.65 -5.84
N PRO A 5 -9.23 22.37 -4.74
CA PRO A 5 -8.39 22.34 -3.56
C PRO A 5 -8.40 20.94 -2.92
N LEU A 6 -7.26 20.52 -2.37
CA LEU A 6 -7.08 19.20 -1.76
C LEU A 6 -8.09 18.94 -0.63
N ALA A 7 -8.36 19.96 0.20
CA ALA A 7 -9.31 19.85 1.30
C ALA A 7 -10.70 19.38 0.84
N GLU A 8 -11.18 19.90 -0.29
CA GLU A 8 -12.49 19.54 -0.85
C GLU A 8 -12.51 18.10 -1.38
N LEU A 9 -11.39 17.63 -1.93
CA LEU A 9 -11.25 16.26 -2.42
C LEU A 9 -11.18 15.25 -1.27
N LEU A 10 -10.70 15.67 -0.09
CA LEU A 10 -10.58 14.81 1.09
C LEU A 10 -11.88 14.69 1.90
N THR A 11 -12.80 15.65 1.78
CA THR A 11 -14.10 15.62 2.48
C THR A 11 -14.82 14.26 2.44
N PRO A 12 -15.06 13.62 1.27
CA PRO A 12 -15.73 12.33 1.25
C PRO A 12 -14.94 11.23 1.99
N ALA A 13 -13.61 11.25 1.90
CA ALA A 13 -12.76 10.27 2.59
C ALA A 13 -12.80 10.45 4.12
N ILE A 14 -12.81 11.70 4.58
CA ILE A 14 -12.96 12.06 6.00
C ILE A 14 -14.31 11.56 6.53
N GLU A 15 -15.40 11.81 5.78
CA GLU A 15 -16.73 11.35 6.17
C GLU A 15 -16.83 9.82 6.26
N TYR A 16 -16.26 9.09 5.31
CA TYR A 16 -16.23 7.62 5.36
C TYR A 16 -15.39 7.09 6.53
N ALA A 17 -14.29 7.75 6.86
CA ALA A 17 -13.47 7.36 8.00
C ALA A 17 -14.19 7.63 9.34
N GLU A 18 -14.93 8.73 9.46
CA GLU A 18 -15.69 9.10 10.67
C GLU A 18 -16.96 8.30 10.87
N ARG A 19 -17.84 8.32 9.86
CA ARG A 19 -19.14 7.66 9.94
C ARG A 19 -18.99 6.15 9.78
N GLY A 20 -17.87 5.70 9.23
CA GLY A 20 -17.63 4.33 8.87
C GLY A 20 -18.40 3.89 7.63
N PHE A 21 -17.95 2.78 7.05
CA PHE A 21 -18.53 2.17 5.87
C PHE A 21 -18.86 0.71 6.12
N ALA A 22 -19.75 0.16 5.29
CA ALA A 22 -20.11 -1.25 5.35
C ALA A 22 -18.94 -2.10 4.84
N VAL A 23 -18.49 -3.05 5.65
CA VAL A 23 -17.40 -3.96 5.31
C VAL A 23 -17.85 -4.86 4.16
N THR A 24 -17.04 -4.94 3.12
CA THR A 24 -17.27 -5.85 1.98
C THR A 24 -16.77 -7.25 2.32
N PRO A 25 -17.28 -8.31 1.65
CA PRO A 25 -16.77 -9.67 1.83
C PRO A 25 -15.25 -9.78 1.69
N LEU A 26 -14.71 -9.16 0.64
CA LEU A 26 -13.27 -9.13 0.38
C LEU A 26 -12.48 -8.45 1.51
N LEU A 27 -12.97 -7.35 2.07
CA LEU A 27 -12.29 -6.69 3.18
C LEU A 27 -12.36 -7.53 4.46
N SER A 28 -13.50 -8.17 4.73
CA SER A 28 -13.65 -9.08 5.88
C SER A 28 -12.65 -10.23 5.80
N GLU A 29 -12.49 -10.83 4.62
CA GLU A 29 -11.52 -11.91 4.37
C GLU A 29 -10.08 -11.41 4.57
N ALA A 30 -9.72 -10.28 3.98
CA ALA A 30 -8.38 -9.69 4.14
C ALA A 30 -8.03 -9.36 5.61
N ILE A 31 -8.99 -8.87 6.40
CA ILE A 31 -8.79 -8.60 7.83
C ILE A 31 -8.62 -9.92 8.60
N ALA A 32 -9.37 -10.97 8.24
CA ALA A 32 -9.25 -12.28 8.88
C ALA A 32 -7.89 -12.93 8.59
N GLU A 33 -7.40 -12.86 7.35
CA GLU A 33 -6.07 -13.34 6.99
C GLU A 33 -4.94 -12.62 7.76
N ALA A 34 -5.14 -11.34 8.06
CA ALA A 34 -4.17 -10.52 8.80
C ALA A 34 -4.37 -10.57 10.34
N GLU A 35 -5.31 -11.35 10.87
CA GLU A 35 -5.74 -11.25 12.27
C GLU A 35 -4.59 -11.44 13.27
N GLU A 36 -3.71 -12.41 13.05
CA GLU A 36 -2.56 -12.67 13.92
C GLU A 36 -1.61 -11.47 14.00
N LEU A 37 -1.32 -10.84 12.86
CA LEU A 37 -0.48 -9.64 12.78
C LEU A 37 -1.17 -8.45 13.47
N LEU A 38 -2.48 -8.30 13.28
CA LEU A 38 -3.26 -7.22 13.88
C LEU A 38 -3.32 -7.36 15.40
N ARG A 39 -3.44 -8.57 15.94
CA ARG A 39 -3.40 -8.84 17.39
C ARG A 39 -2.04 -8.51 18.01
N GLY A 40 -0.95 -8.67 17.27
CA GLY A 40 0.40 -8.30 17.71
C GLY A 40 0.64 -6.79 17.84
N GLN A 41 -0.26 -5.95 17.31
CA GLN A 41 -0.10 -4.50 17.29
C GLN A 41 -1.31 -3.80 17.89
N ALA A 42 -1.17 -3.24 19.10
CA ALA A 42 -2.28 -2.65 19.85
C ALA A 42 -3.08 -1.57 19.08
N ALA A 43 -2.40 -0.74 18.28
CA ALA A 43 -3.08 0.28 17.46
C ALA A 43 -3.91 -0.35 16.34
N ALA A 44 -3.36 -1.33 15.63
CA ALA A 44 -4.04 -2.01 14.54
C ALA A 44 -5.20 -2.89 15.05
N PHE A 45 -5.01 -3.57 16.18
CA PHE A 45 -6.07 -4.31 16.87
C PHE A 45 -7.28 -3.41 17.18
N ARG A 46 -7.06 -2.23 17.77
CA ARG A 46 -8.14 -1.29 18.10
C ARG A 46 -8.90 -0.80 16.87
N GLN A 47 -8.20 -0.63 15.75
CA GLN A 47 -8.79 -0.09 14.53
C GLN A 47 -9.53 -1.14 13.69
N PHE A 48 -8.95 -2.34 13.52
CA PHE A 48 -9.49 -3.37 12.61
C PHE A 48 -10.22 -4.50 13.33
N LEU A 49 -10.06 -4.65 14.65
CA LEU A 49 -10.71 -5.69 15.46
C LEU A 49 -11.48 -5.06 16.64
N PRO A 50 -12.45 -4.15 16.38
CA PRO A 50 -13.14 -3.39 17.45
C PRO A 50 -13.90 -4.28 18.44
N GLN A 51 -14.33 -5.47 18.01
CA GLN A 51 -15.00 -6.47 18.86
C GLN A 51 -14.07 -7.64 19.22
N GLY A 52 -12.75 -7.49 19.05
CA GLY A 52 -11.77 -8.56 19.24
C GLY A 52 -11.80 -9.66 18.16
N ARG A 53 -12.54 -9.42 17.08
CA ARG A 53 -12.66 -10.30 15.91
C ARG A 53 -12.74 -9.47 14.62
N PRO A 54 -12.45 -10.06 13.45
CA PRO A 54 -12.71 -9.44 12.16
C PRO A 54 -14.20 -9.04 12.03
N PRO A 55 -14.49 -7.81 11.55
CA PRO A 55 -15.85 -7.39 11.25
C PRO A 55 -16.46 -8.26 10.16
N ARG A 56 -17.74 -8.60 10.28
CA ARG A 56 -18.46 -9.36 9.25
C ARG A 56 -18.87 -8.46 8.08
N PRO A 57 -19.10 -9.04 6.89
CA PRO A 57 -19.65 -8.29 5.77
C PRO A 57 -20.97 -7.60 6.15
N GLY A 58 -21.11 -6.32 5.81
CA GLY A 58 -22.24 -5.48 6.19
C GLY A 58 -22.13 -4.80 7.56
N GLU A 59 -21.21 -5.23 8.43
CA GLU A 59 -20.92 -4.49 9.67
C GLU A 59 -20.23 -3.15 9.34
N ARG A 60 -20.43 -2.15 10.20
CA ARG A 60 -19.88 -0.81 10.01
C ARG A 60 -18.51 -0.72 10.67
N LEU A 61 -17.48 -0.42 9.86
CA LEU A 61 -16.11 -0.17 10.34
C LEU A 61 -15.82 1.33 10.35
N MET A 62 -15.49 1.88 11.52
CA MET A 62 -15.14 3.28 11.74
C MET A 62 -13.63 3.43 12.01
N GLN A 63 -13.03 4.51 11.49
CA GLN A 63 -11.60 4.79 11.60
C GLN A 63 -11.37 6.26 12.03
N PRO A 64 -11.68 6.62 13.29
CA PRO A 64 -11.63 8.00 13.76
C PRO A 64 -10.21 8.60 13.75
N ASP A 65 -9.18 7.80 14.01
CA ASP A 65 -7.79 8.27 13.97
C ASP A 65 -7.31 8.56 12.54
N LEU A 66 -7.78 7.77 11.57
CA LEU A 66 -7.57 8.05 10.14
C LEU A 66 -8.26 9.35 9.74
N ALA A 67 -9.49 9.58 10.19
CA ALA A 67 -10.20 10.82 9.91
C ALA A 67 -9.47 12.04 10.48
N ARG A 68 -8.94 11.96 11.71
CA ARG A 68 -8.10 13.02 12.28
C ARG A 68 -6.88 13.30 11.40
N SER A 69 -6.22 12.27 10.91
CA SER A 69 -5.07 12.40 10.01
C SER A 69 -5.45 13.05 8.67
N LEU A 70 -6.60 12.68 8.09
CA LEU A 70 -7.11 13.27 6.86
C LEU A 70 -7.52 14.75 7.04
N ARG A 71 -8.06 15.12 8.21
CA ARG A 71 -8.35 16.52 8.56
C ARG A 71 -7.07 17.35 8.64
N LEU A 72 -6.01 16.83 9.27
CA LEU A 72 -4.70 17.49 9.29
C LEU A 72 -4.13 17.66 7.87
N LEU A 73 -4.31 16.68 6.99
CA LEU A 73 -3.93 16.81 5.58
C LEU A 73 -4.77 17.86 4.82
N ALA A 74 -6.05 18.01 5.15
CA ALA A 74 -6.91 19.03 4.57
C ALA A 74 -6.51 20.44 5.01
N GLU A 75 -6.06 20.60 6.26
CA GLU A 75 -5.67 21.90 6.84
C GLU A 75 -4.25 22.32 6.45
N TYR A 76 -3.27 21.44 6.62
CA TYR A 76 -1.84 21.75 6.42
C TYR A 76 -1.30 21.28 5.07
N GLY A 77 -2.13 20.66 4.23
CA GLY A 77 -1.72 20.12 2.94
C GLY A 77 -0.76 18.93 3.06
N PRO A 78 0.00 18.62 1.99
CA PRO A 78 0.92 17.46 1.98
C PRO A 78 2.06 17.60 3.00
N ASP A 79 2.39 18.82 3.43
CA ASP A 79 3.42 19.06 4.44
C ASP A 79 3.06 18.43 5.78
N ALA A 80 1.77 18.21 6.10
CA ALA A 80 1.33 17.50 7.30
C ALA A 80 1.96 16.09 7.40
N LEU A 81 2.11 15.41 6.25
CA LEU A 81 2.65 14.06 6.16
C LEU A 81 4.17 14.03 6.23
N TYR A 82 4.84 14.99 5.58
CA TYR A 82 6.29 14.95 5.42
C TYR A 82 7.06 15.74 6.48
N ARG A 83 6.48 16.84 6.96
CA ARG A 83 7.11 17.81 7.87
C ARG A 83 6.23 18.15 9.07
N GLY A 84 5.05 17.56 9.16
CA GLY A 84 4.07 17.85 10.19
C GLY A 84 3.89 16.70 11.18
N PRO A 85 2.85 16.80 12.03
CA PRO A 85 2.64 15.90 13.15
C PRO A 85 2.43 14.44 12.74
N ILE A 86 1.91 14.20 11.53
CA ILE A 86 1.73 12.83 11.01
C ILE A 86 3.09 12.21 10.72
N GLY A 87 3.99 12.95 10.08
CA GLY A 87 5.36 12.49 9.79
C GLY A 87 6.14 12.19 11.06
N GLU A 88 6.05 13.08 12.06
CA GLU A 88 6.67 12.88 13.37
C GLU A 88 6.15 11.62 14.07
N ALA A 89 4.83 11.40 14.06
CA ALA A 89 4.21 10.20 14.63
C ALA A 89 4.67 8.92 13.93
N ILE A 90 4.81 8.93 12.60
CA ILE A 90 5.32 7.79 11.83
C ILE A 90 6.77 7.48 12.24
N VAL A 91 7.65 8.48 12.26
CA VAL A 91 9.07 8.30 12.63
C VAL A 91 9.19 7.77 14.07
N ALA A 92 8.43 8.35 15.01
CA ALA A 92 8.41 7.91 16.39
C ALA A 92 7.98 6.43 16.52
N THR A 93 6.96 6.03 15.76
CA THR A 93 6.44 4.65 15.75
C THR A 93 7.49 3.67 15.20
N ILE A 94 8.17 4.01 14.11
CA ILE A 94 9.23 3.18 13.52
C ILE A 94 10.40 3.02 14.49
N GLN A 95 10.86 4.12 15.10
CA GLN A 95 11.95 4.07 16.08
C GLN A 95 11.57 3.24 17.31
N ALA A 96 10.33 3.36 17.79
CA ALA A 96 9.84 2.54 18.89
C ALA A 96 9.75 1.06 18.52
N ALA A 97 9.36 0.73 17.29
CA ALA A 97 9.33 -0.65 16.79
C ALA A 97 10.76 -1.23 16.67
N ALA A 98 11.70 -0.47 16.12
CA ALA A 98 13.11 -0.88 16.02
C ALA A 98 13.71 -1.21 17.40
N ARG A 99 13.47 -0.35 18.40
CA ARG A 99 13.91 -0.59 19.79
C ARG A 99 13.35 -1.90 20.38
N ARG A 100 12.09 -2.24 20.07
CA ARG A 100 11.49 -3.51 20.52
C ARG A 100 12.15 -4.71 19.86
N ALA A 101 12.45 -4.61 18.56
CA ALA A 101 13.17 -5.65 17.83
C ALA A 101 14.57 -5.87 18.40
N ASP A 102 15.31 -4.79 18.68
CA ASP A 102 16.65 -4.85 19.27
C ASP A 102 16.64 -5.45 20.69
N SER A 103 15.62 -5.14 21.50
CA SER A 103 15.47 -5.73 22.85
C SER A 103 15.05 -7.20 22.86
N SER A 104 14.55 -7.73 21.74
CA SER A 104 14.20 -9.16 21.57
C SER A 104 15.33 -10.00 20.97
N ALA A 105 16.44 -9.37 20.56
CA ALA A 105 17.58 -10.02 19.93
C ALA A 105 18.46 -10.88 20.88
N SER A 106 18.09 -11.05 22.16
CA SER A 106 18.74 -12.00 23.08
C SER A 106 18.02 -13.34 23.23
N ALA A 107 17.03 -13.67 22.37
CA ALA A 107 16.45 -15.01 22.30
C ALA A 107 16.49 -15.51 20.85
N GLY A 108 17.29 -16.54 20.61
CA GLY A 108 17.77 -16.98 19.31
C GLY A 108 16.70 -17.18 18.23
N VAL A 109 16.88 -16.50 17.10
CA VAL A 109 16.45 -16.99 15.79
C VAL A 109 17.68 -17.62 15.14
N THR A 110 17.79 -18.93 15.28
CA THR A 110 18.70 -19.75 14.47
C THR A 110 18.00 -20.12 13.18
N GLY A 111 18.59 -19.66 12.06
CA GLY A 111 18.60 -20.41 10.79
C GLY A 111 17.39 -20.25 9.88
N GLY A 112 17.49 -19.32 8.92
CA GLY A 112 16.54 -19.20 7.81
C GLY A 112 16.90 -18.13 6.80
N GLN A 113 18.11 -18.24 6.21
CA GLN A 113 18.58 -17.60 4.96
C GLN A 113 17.78 -16.39 4.45
N CYS A 114 18.17 -15.18 4.87
CA CYS A 114 17.96 -13.94 4.11
C CYS A 114 19.28 -13.19 3.82
N CYS A 115 20.43 -13.76 4.20
CA CYS A 115 21.75 -13.24 3.87
C CYS A 115 22.14 -13.57 2.42
N GLY A 116 21.46 -12.91 1.50
CA GLY A 116 21.91 -12.60 0.15
C GLY A 116 21.88 -11.10 -0.07
N ALA A 117 22.18 -10.29 0.95
CA ALA A 117 22.21 -8.83 0.87
C ALA A 117 23.43 -8.38 0.06
N ARG A 118 23.30 -8.45 -1.28
CA ARG A 118 24.11 -7.67 -2.19
C ARG A 118 23.73 -6.21 -1.93
N SER A 119 24.71 -5.39 -1.57
CA SER A 119 24.54 -3.97 -1.25
C SER A 119 23.54 -3.31 -2.19
N VAL A 120 22.43 -2.82 -1.62
CA VAL A 120 21.53 -1.91 -2.34
C VAL A 120 22.37 -0.68 -2.62
N ARG A 121 22.92 -0.58 -3.84
CA ARG A 121 23.48 0.68 -4.32
C ARG A 121 22.33 1.67 -4.22
N ARG A 122 22.54 2.74 -3.45
CA ARG A 122 21.63 3.87 -3.38
C ARG A 122 21.58 4.47 -4.80
N SER A 123 20.64 4.00 -5.61
CA SER A 123 20.33 4.62 -6.89
C SER A 123 19.76 5.99 -6.56
N THR A 124 20.52 7.04 -6.83
CA THR A 124 20.07 8.43 -6.76
C THR A 124 19.21 8.82 -7.96
N ALA A 125 18.95 7.89 -8.88
CA ALA A 125 18.01 8.11 -9.97
C ALA A 125 16.58 8.00 -9.42
N ALA A 126 15.85 9.11 -9.42
CA ALA A 126 14.40 9.10 -9.30
C ALA A 126 13.84 8.12 -10.34
N PRO A 127 12.86 7.26 -9.99
CA PRO A 127 12.24 6.39 -10.97
C PRO A 127 11.58 7.25 -12.05
N THR A 128 12.20 7.32 -13.23
CA THR A 128 11.57 7.92 -14.40
C THR A 128 10.52 6.95 -14.88
N VAL A 129 9.28 7.24 -14.50
CA VAL A 129 8.10 6.55 -15.03
C VAL A 129 7.95 6.95 -16.49
N GLN A 130 8.17 6.02 -17.42
CA GLN A 130 8.01 6.25 -18.85
C GLN A 130 6.66 5.72 -19.32
N ALA A 131 5.92 6.56 -20.05
CA ALA A 131 4.73 6.13 -20.76
C ALA A 131 5.15 5.50 -22.10
N ALA A 132 4.94 4.19 -22.26
CA ALA A 132 5.16 3.48 -23.49
C ALA A 132 3.91 3.63 -24.40
N LYS A 133 4.13 4.09 -25.64
CA LYS A 133 3.09 4.25 -26.66
C LYS A 133 3.16 3.10 -27.66
N VAL A 134 2.16 2.22 -27.66
CA VAL A 134 2.07 1.11 -28.61
C VAL A 134 0.92 1.35 -29.57
N ARG A 135 1.17 1.29 -30.89
CA ARG A 135 0.12 1.34 -31.91
C ARG A 135 -0.32 -0.08 -32.27
N ARG A 136 -1.58 -0.41 -32.05
CA ARG A 136 -2.18 -1.70 -32.41
C ARG A 136 -3.49 -1.49 -33.17
N SER A 137 -3.59 -2.05 -34.37
CA SER A 137 -4.79 -1.99 -35.22
C SER A 137 -5.40 -0.58 -35.37
N GLY A 138 -4.55 0.42 -35.61
CA GLY A 138 -4.98 1.81 -35.81
C GLY A 138 -5.30 2.60 -34.53
N ARG A 139 -5.21 2.01 -33.34
CA ARG A 139 -5.36 2.72 -32.05
C ARG A 139 -4.05 2.79 -31.28
N PHE A 140 -3.88 3.87 -30.52
CA PHE A 140 -2.77 4.01 -29.58
C PHE A 140 -3.19 3.48 -28.21
N ILE A 141 -2.34 2.64 -27.65
CA ILE A 141 -2.44 2.11 -26.29
C ILE A 141 -1.27 2.72 -25.52
N TRP A 142 -1.58 3.35 -24.40
CA TRP A 142 -0.59 3.90 -23.47
C TRP A 142 -0.51 2.99 -22.25
N ALA A 143 0.70 2.57 -21.92
CA ALA A 143 0.98 1.84 -20.69
C ALA A 143 2.08 2.56 -19.92
N VAL A 144 1.98 2.53 -18.60
CA VAL A 144 3.05 2.98 -17.72
C VAL A 144 3.93 1.78 -17.41
N GLU A 145 5.19 1.84 -17.83
CA GLU A 145 6.18 0.82 -17.49
C GLU A 145 6.98 1.27 -16.27
N ASP A 146 7.09 0.39 -15.28
CA ASP A 146 7.91 0.61 -14.11
C ASP A 146 9.36 0.19 -14.40
N THR A 147 10.28 1.14 -14.37
CA THR A 147 11.72 0.92 -14.61
C THR A 147 12.46 0.45 -13.36
N SER A 148 11.79 0.33 -12.20
CA SER A 148 12.38 -0.19 -10.96
C SER A 148 12.59 -1.72 -10.97
N GLY A 149 12.07 -2.40 -11.99
CA GLY A 149 12.34 -3.81 -12.26
C GLY A 149 13.77 -4.07 -12.69
N SER A 150 14.62 -4.44 -11.73
CA SER A 150 15.76 -5.36 -11.85
C SER A 150 15.83 -6.06 -13.23
N GLY A 151 16.90 -5.81 -13.98
CA GLY A 151 17.11 -6.19 -15.39
C GLY A 151 17.10 -7.69 -15.74
N ARG A 152 16.02 -8.40 -15.45
CA ARG A 152 15.70 -9.74 -15.96
C ARG A 152 14.19 -9.85 -16.15
N GLY A 153 13.73 -9.87 -17.39
CA GLY A 153 12.46 -10.53 -17.71
C GLY A 153 11.44 -9.80 -18.57
N ALA A 154 11.76 -8.71 -19.27
CA ALA A 154 10.92 -8.22 -20.37
C ALA A 154 11.38 -8.80 -21.73
N THR A 155 11.76 -10.09 -21.77
CA THR A 155 11.81 -10.82 -23.03
C THR A 155 10.40 -11.32 -23.31
N ALA A 156 9.64 -10.46 -24.00
CA ALA A 156 8.38 -10.80 -24.62
C ALA A 156 8.44 -12.19 -25.25
N ARG A 157 7.77 -13.19 -24.63
CA ARG A 157 7.46 -14.45 -25.31
C ARG A 157 6.39 -14.13 -26.36
N ARG A 158 6.86 -13.63 -27.49
CA ARG A 158 6.20 -13.61 -28.80
C ARG A 158 6.04 -15.06 -29.27
N ARG A 159 5.14 -15.82 -28.64
CA ARG A 159 4.70 -17.12 -29.15
C ARG A 159 3.45 -16.89 -30.00
N LEU A 160 3.70 -16.88 -31.30
CA LEU A 160 2.75 -16.81 -32.39
C LEU A 160 1.60 -17.82 -32.18
N LEU A 161 0.39 -17.33 -31.91
CA LEU A 161 -0.84 -18.05 -32.24
C LEU A 161 -0.98 -17.98 -33.77
N ARG A 162 -0.50 -19.04 -34.44
CA ARG A 162 -0.81 -19.31 -35.86
C ARG A 162 -2.31 -19.51 -36.00
N PRO A 163 -3.00 -18.88 -36.96
CA PRO A 163 -4.34 -19.31 -37.34
C PRO A 163 -4.24 -20.71 -37.96
N GLY A 164 -4.99 -21.67 -37.42
CA GLY A 164 -5.11 -23.02 -37.95
C GLY A 164 -5.68 -22.96 -39.38
N ARG A 165 -4.92 -23.47 -40.34
CA ARG A 165 -5.45 -23.84 -41.66
C ARG A 165 -6.11 -25.20 -41.54
N GLY A 166 -7.39 -25.26 -41.89
CA GLY A 166 -8.09 -26.50 -42.16
C GLY A 166 -7.59 -27.17 -43.43
N GLY A 167 -7.77 -28.49 -43.48
CA GLY A 167 -7.63 -29.36 -44.63
C GLY A 167 -8.23 -30.73 -44.26
N PRO A 168 -8.95 -31.39 -45.18
CA PRO A 168 -9.87 -32.49 -44.91
C PRO A 168 -9.21 -33.80 -44.46
#